data_AF-A0A954X6A0-F1
#
_entry.id   AF-A0A954X6A0-F1
#
_cell.length_a   1.000
_cell.length_b   1.000
_cell.length_c   1.000
_cell.angle_alpha   90.00
_cell.angle_beta   90.00
_cell.angle_gamma   90.00
#
_symmetry.space_group_name_H-M   'P 1'
#
loop_
_entity.id
_entity.type
_entity.pdbx_description
1 polymer ?
#
loop_
_entity_poly.entity_id
_entity_poly.type
_entity_poly.pdbx_seq_one_letter_code
_entity_poly.pdbx_strand_id
1 'polypeptide(L)'
;MRTEIWSSLRALLSEAAESGAARGAAEELERIAQSSDDELLSLLVMLREFVSPNPAVDEMLERTFSALGQRIASPAAGSRTIDDRLVGELLFLETRLFPQRRSRAMLLRALAESNSETALQALADRLVLQPLPDQASAVTAMAPLFRRENLDWTALFPRLLDTLEFAATAVITLDFTNFLVREHLAIQHPATERSRDLIQLLGALTQRLHGLEERPPQTAEEARRVGQQVNESVGLIISVIDAVALIGDPDAVGKLRQAIELRHRRIRTEAAAALIRLGDDKIGREHLAELAKFPIARLRAIAYADELEVLDAIDDQYRDESARA
;
A
#
# COMPACT_ATOMS: atom_id res chain seq x y z
N MET A 1 16.38 4.49 -38.54
CA MET A 1 14.93 4.24 -38.73
C MET A 1 14.12 4.14 -37.43
N ARG A 2 14.70 3.83 -36.25
CA ARG A 2 13.93 3.76 -34.98
C ARG A 2 13.61 5.13 -34.34
N THR A 3 14.19 6.22 -34.81
CA THR A 3 14.08 7.56 -34.18
C THR A 3 12.75 8.27 -34.43
N GLU A 4 11.94 7.81 -35.39
CA GLU A 4 10.70 8.52 -35.77
C GLU A 4 9.46 8.11 -34.96
N ILE A 5 9.45 6.92 -34.34
CA ILE A 5 8.26 6.33 -33.68
C ILE A 5 7.73 7.23 -32.55
N TRP A 6 8.65 7.85 -31.81
CA TRP A 6 8.33 8.68 -30.64
C TRP A 6 8.50 10.18 -30.88
N SER A 7 8.60 10.60 -32.15
CA SER A 7 8.81 12.00 -32.52
C SER A 7 7.71 12.93 -31.99
N SER A 8 6.44 12.51 -32.07
CA SER A 8 5.30 13.26 -31.53
C SER A 8 5.38 13.43 -30.01
N LEU A 9 5.60 12.33 -29.26
CA LEU A 9 5.74 12.39 -27.80
C LEU A 9 6.96 13.22 -27.36
N ARG A 10 8.07 13.10 -28.09
CA ARG A 10 9.27 13.92 -27.88
C ARG A 10 8.95 15.41 -28.06
N ALA A 11 8.21 15.78 -29.10
CA ALA A 11 7.80 17.17 -29.32
C ALA A 11 6.88 17.68 -28.19
N LEU A 12 5.94 16.86 -27.72
CA LEU A 12 5.08 17.20 -26.58
C LEU A 12 5.87 17.39 -25.27
N LEU A 13 6.89 16.57 -25.02
CA LEU A 13 7.77 16.71 -23.86
C LEU A 13 8.66 17.96 -23.95
N SER A 14 9.21 18.26 -25.13
CA SER A 14 9.94 19.51 -25.38
C SER A 14 9.03 20.73 -25.18
N GLU A 15 7.82 20.70 -25.72
CA GLU A 15 6.86 21.78 -25.54
C GLU A 15 6.44 21.95 -24.07
N ALA A 16 6.22 20.86 -23.34
CA ALA A 16 5.93 20.93 -21.90
C ALA A 16 7.11 21.53 -21.11
N ALA A 17 8.35 21.23 -21.53
CA ALA A 17 9.55 21.80 -20.94
C ALA A 17 9.66 23.31 -21.18
N GLU A 18 9.28 23.79 -22.37
CA GLU A 18 9.34 25.20 -22.78
C GLU A 18 8.16 26.03 -22.25
N SER A 19 6.94 25.53 -22.42
CA SER A 19 5.70 26.26 -22.10
C SER A 19 5.29 26.16 -20.64
N GLY A 20 5.76 25.13 -19.92
CA GLY A 20 5.34 24.84 -18.55
C GLY A 20 3.90 24.28 -18.46
N ALA A 21 3.30 23.83 -19.56
CA ALA A 21 1.98 23.22 -19.58
C ALA A 21 1.99 21.87 -20.32
N ALA A 22 1.34 20.84 -19.74
CA ALA A 22 1.19 19.54 -20.37
C ALA A 22 -0.02 19.53 -21.31
N ARG A 23 0.20 19.27 -22.60
CA ARG A 23 -0.88 19.09 -23.59
C ARG A 23 -1.47 17.67 -23.53
N GLY A 24 -2.60 17.47 -24.20
CA GLY A 24 -3.16 16.14 -24.41
C GLY A 24 -2.23 15.28 -25.28
N ALA A 25 -2.08 14.01 -24.92
CA ALA A 25 -1.21 13.04 -25.60
C ALA A 25 -1.95 11.71 -25.84
N ALA A 26 -3.26 11.77 -26.10
CA ALA A 26 -4.12 10.58 -26.11
C ALA A 26 -3.64 9.53 -27.13
N GLU A 27 -3.30 9.96 -28.34
CA GLU A 27 -2.81 9.08 -29.41
C GLU A 27 -1.47 8.43 -29.07
N GLU A 28 -0.56 9.18 -28.43
CA GLU A 28 0.74 8.66 -27.99
C GLU A 28 0.58 7.64 -26.87
N LEU A 29 -0.31 7.90 -25.90
CA LEU A 29 -0.56 6.99 -24.79
C LEU A 29 -1.25 5.70 -25.26
N GLU A 30 -2.19 5.80 -26.21
CA GLU A 30 -2.79 4.63 -26.85
C GLU A 30 -1.76 3.82 -27.64
N ARG A 31 -0.83 4.50 -28.33
CA ARG A 31 0.27 3.83 -29.03
C ARG A 31 1.15 3.01 -28.10
N ILE A 32 1.50 3.55 -26.91
CA ILE A 32 2.25 2.81 -25.87
C ILE A 32 1.54 1.52 -25.49
N ALA A 33 0.21 1.55 -25.36
CA ALA A 33 -0.61 0.38 -25.01
C ALA A 33 -0.56 -0.75 -26.05
N GLN A 34 -0.08 -0.47 -27.27
CA GLN A 34 0.01 -1.42 -28.37
C GLN A 34 1.46 -1.74 -28.78
N SER A 35 2.45 -1.09 -28.18
CA SER A 35 3.86 -1.23 -28.55
C SER A 35 4.47 -2.57 -28.17
N SER A 36 5.45 -3.00 -28.95
CA SER A 36 6.37 -4.10 -28.65
C SER A 36 7.44 -3.68 -27.61
N ASP A 37 8.07 -4.66 -26.97
CA ASP A 37 9.09 -4.40 -25.95
C ASP A 37 10.31 -3.64 -26.51
N ASP A 38 10.70 -3.89 -27.76
CA ASP A 38 11.78 -3.15 -28.44
C ASP A 38 11.40 -1.67 -28.67
N GLU A 39 10.12 -1.39 -28.97
CA GLU A 39 9.60 -0.03 -29.09
C GLU A 39 9.53 0.66 -27.73
N LEU A 40 9.08 -0.05 -26.68
CA LEU A 40 9.10 0.46 -25.31
C LEU A 40 10.53 0.73 -24.82
N LEU A 41 11.50 -0.11 -25.19
CA LEU A 41 12.91 0.12 -24.85
C LEU A 41 13.40 1.42 -25.51
N SER A 42 13.09 1.63 -26.78
CA SER A 42 13.43 2.87 -27.48
C SER A 42 12.73 4.11 -26.89
N LEU A 43 11.50 3.94 -26.38
CA LEU A 43 10.78 4.98 -25.64
C LEU A 43 11.52 5.35 -24.36
N LEU A 44 11.85 4.37 -23.51
CA LEU A 44 12.53 4.61 -22.23
C LEU A 44 13.89 5.27 -22.44
N VAL A 45 14.65 4.85 -23.45
CA VAL A 45 15.92 5.51 -23.83
C VAL A 45 15.71 6.96 -24.23
N MET A 46 14.63 7.26 -24.98
CA MET A 46 14.29 8.65 -25.34
C MET A 46 13.93 9.50 -24.12
N LEU A 47 13.17 8.96 -23.16
CA LEU A 47 12.75 9.69 -21.95
C LEU A 47 13.92 10.14 -21.07
N ARG A 48 15.11 9.54 -21.23
CA ARG A 48 16.34 9.96 -20.52
C ARG A 48 16.69 11.42 -20.76
N GLU A 49 16.33 11.97 -21.92
CA GLU A 49 16.58 13.36 -22.30
C GLU A 49 15.63 14.35 -21.59
N PHE A 50 14.54 13.85 -21.01
CA PHE A 50 13.44 14.67 -20.49
C PHE A 50 13.27 14.59 -18.97
N VAL A 51 14.23 14.01 -18.26
CA VAL A 51 14.23 14.05 -16.79
C VAL A 51 14.53 15.48 -16.33
N SER A 52 13.51 16.16 -15.82
CA SER A 52 13.54 17.60 -15.56
C SER A 52 12.78 17.97 -14.28
N PRO A 53 13.17 19.04 -13.56
CA PRO A 53 12.40 19.57 -12.44
C PRO A 53 11.11 20.30 -12.89
N ASN A 54 10.84 20.43 -14.20
CA ASN A 54 9.63 21.07 -14.70
C ASN A 54 8.37 20.21 -14.36
N PRO A 55 7.38 20.74 -13.62
CA PRO A 55 6.15 20.01 -13.26
C PRO A 55 5.31 19.52 -14.45
N ALA A 56 5.28 20.25 -15.58
CA ALA A 56 4.53 19.84 -16.75
C ALA A 56 5.18 18.64 -17.45
N VAL A 57 6.51 18.58 -17.43
CA VAL A 57 7.26 17.42 -17.90
C VAL A 57 6.99 16.23 -16.99
N ASP A 58 6.98 16.44 -15.67
CA ASP A 58 6.64 15.40 -14.70
C ASP A 58 5.24 14.82 -14.91
N GLU A 59 4.25 15.68 -15.17
CA GLU A 59 2.88 15.26 -15.47
C GLU A 59 2.80 14.41 -16.76
N MET A 60 3.55 14.79 -17.80
CA MET A 60 3.62 13.99 -19.02
C MET A 60 4.32 12.64 -18.79
N LEU A 61 5.39 12.62 -18.00
CA LEU A 61 6.08 11.39 -17.59
C LEU A 61 5.16 10.49 -16.75
N GLU A 62 4.39 11.05 -15.83
CA GLU A 62 3.40 10.33 -15.04
C GLU A 62 2.38 9.61 -15.94
N ARG A 63 1.81 10.31 -16.93
CA ARG A 63 0.87 9.73 -17.90
C ARG A 63 1.54 8.65 -18.75
N THR A 64 2.77 8.89 -19.19
CA THR A 64 3.56 7.94 -20.00
C THR A 64 3.84 6.66 -19.23
N PHE A 65 4.29 6.76 -17.97
CA PHE A 65 4.55 5.59 -17.11
C PHE A 65 3.26 4.87 -16.71
N SER A 66 2.15 5.59 -16.56
CA SER A 66 0.83 4.97 -16.36
C SER A 66 0.42 4.12 -17.57
N ALA A 67 0.54 4.65 -18.79
CA ALA A 67 0.26 3.90 -20.02
C ALA A 67 1.21 2.69 -20.18
N LEU A 68 2.48 2.86 -19.82
CA LEU A 68 3.45 1.77 -19.80
C LEU A 68 3.04 0.66 -18.81
N GLY A 69 2.67 1.02 -17.58
CA GLY A 69 2.19 0.06 -16.58
C GLY A 69 0.96 -0.71 -17.07
N GLN A 70 0.01 -0.03 -17.73
CA GLN A 70 -1.16 -0.68 -18.34
C GLN A 70 -0.78 -1.66 -19.46
N ARG A 71 0.17 -1.27 -20.32
CA ARG A 71 0.72 -2.15 -21.38
C ARG A 71 1.36 -3.39 -20.79
N ILE A 72 2.12 -3.24 -19.71
CA ILE A 72 2.79 -4.33 -19.01
C ILE A 72 1.77 -5.25 -18.33
N ALA A 73 0.69 -4.68 -17.78
CA ALA A 73 -0.36 -5.45 -17.13
C ALA A 73 -1.30 -6.20 -18.09
N SER A 74 -1.33 -5.82 -19.38
CA SER A 74 -2.34 -6.31 -20.33
C SER A 74 -2.15 -7.79 -20.72
N PRO A 75 -3.22 -8.63 -20.62
CA PRO A 75 -3.17 -10.04 -21.05
C PRO A 75 -2.92 -10.22 -22.55
N ALA A 76 -3.25 -9.20 -23.36
CA ALA A 76 -3.07 -9.22 -24.81
C ALA A 76 -1.61 -9.27 -25.23
N ALA A 77 -0.67 -8.94 -24.33
CA ALA A 77 0.77 -9.08 -24.55
C ALA A 77 1.25 -10.55 -24.55
N GLY A 78 0.35 -11.52 -24.33
CA GLY A 78 0.72 -12.87 -23.92
C GLY A 78 1.30 -12.84 -22.51
N SER A 79 1.37 -14.00 -21.85
CA SER A 79 1.99 -14.16 -20.52
C SER A 79 3.51 -13.91 -20.55
N ARG A 80 3.94 -12.73 -20.98
CA ARG A 80 5.34 -12.32 -21.06
C ARG A 80 5.60 -11.37 -19.92
N THR A 81 6.36 -11.86 -18.95
CA THR A 81 7.20 -11.03 -18.08
C THR A 81 7.95 -10.04 -18.95
N ILE A 82 8.09 -8.80 -18.49
CA ILE A 82 8.87 -7.81 -19.24
C ILE A 82 10.33 -8.27 -19.34
N ASP A 83 10.97 -7.94 -20.46
CA ASP A 83 12.40 -8.17 -20.68
C ASP A 83 13.25 -7.45 -19.60
N ASP A 84 14.28 -8.11 -19.07
CA ASP A 84 15.22 -7.54 -18.10
C ASP A 84 15.90 -6.26 -18.62
N ARG A 85 16.03 -6.10 -19.94
CA ARG A 85 16.49 -4.85 -20.56
C ARG A 85 15.54 -3.69 -20.26
N LEU A 86 14.23 -3.92 -20.28
CA LEU A 86 13.24 -2.90 -19.91
C LEU A 86 13.33 -2.58 -18.42
N VAL A 87 13.52 -3.60 -17.56
CA VAL A 87 13.72 -3.38 -16.11
C VAL A 87 14.94 -2.49 -15.88
N GLY A 88 16.07 -2.80 -16.53
CA GLY A 88 17.30 -2.00 -16.44
C GLY A 88 17.10 -0.53 -16.85
N GLU A 89 16.34 -0.29 -17.92
CA GLU A 89 16.00 1.07 -18.36
C GLU A 89 15.06 1.81 -17.41
N LEU A 90 14.06 1.11 -16.86
CA LEU A 90 13.18 1.68 -15.84
C LEU A 90 13.96 2.11 -14.60
N LEU A 91 14.85 1.26 -14.10
CA LEU A 91 15.69 1.59 -12.95
C LEU A 91 16.64 2.75 -13.23
N PHE A 92 17.21 2.78 -14.44
CA PHE A 92 18.05 3.90 -14.85
C PHE A 92 17.28 5.23 -14.83
N LEU A 93 16.05 5.26 -15.34
CA LEU A 93 15.20 6.45 -15.27
C LEU A 93 14.81 6.78 -13.83
N GLU A 94 14.40 5.78 -13.03
CA GLU A 94 13.99 5.97 -11.64
C GLU A 94 15.06 6.67 -10.81
N THR A 95 16.32 6.27 -10.95
CA THR A 95 17.44 6.88 -10.20
C THR A 95 17.69 8.35 -10.53
N ARG A 96 17.13 8.84 -11.63
CA ARG A 96 17.26 10.23 -12.09
C ARG A 96 16.01 11.06 -11.84
N LEU A 97 14.85 10.43 -11.68
CA LEU A 97 13.63 11.12 -11.31
C LEU A 97 13.79 11.78 -9.93
N PHE A 98 13.14 12.93 -9.75
CA PHE A 98 13.17 13.60 -8.46
C PHE A 98 12.32 12.81 -7.45
N PRO A 99 12.80 12.60 -6.21
CA PRO A 99 12.16 11.70 -5.23
C PRO A 99 10.70 12.05 -4.91
N GLN A 100 10.36 13.35 -4.98
CA GLN A 100 9.07 13.92 -4.61
C GLN A 100 8.02 13.89 -5.74
N ARG A 101 8.36 13.29 -6.88
CA ARG A 101 7.54 13.36 -8.10
C ARG A 101 6.58 12.19 -8.21
N ARG A 102 5.40 12.48 -8.80
CA ARG A 102 4.35 11.48 -9.02
C ARG A 102 4.75 10.47 -10.10
N SER A 103 5.49 10.93 -11.11
CA SER A 103 6.04 10.05 -12.16
C SER A 103 6.85 8.89 -11.58
N ARG A 104 7.57 9.11 -10.47
CA ARG A 104 8.31 8.06 -9.78
C ARG A 104 7.41 6.96 -9.24
N ALA A 105 6.30 7.31 -8.60
CA ALA A 105 5.34 6.32 -8.10
C ALA A 105 4.73 5.50 -9.25
N MET A 106 4.44 6.13 -10.40
CA MET A 106 3.94 5.44 -11.59
C MET A 106 4.99 4.54 -12.24
N LEU A 107 6.26 4.92 -12.21
CA LEU A 107 7.35 4.07 -12.68
C LEU A 107 7.50 2.83 -11.78
N LEU A 108 7.51 3.00 -10.47
CA LEU A 108 7.55 1.87 -9.52
C LEU A 108 6.32 0.97 -9.66
N ARG A 109 5.15 1.56 -9.93
CA ARG A 109 3.94 0.79 -10.29
C ARG A 109 4.19 -0.08 -11.52
N ALA A 110 4.84 0.41 -12.56
CA ALA A 110 5.15 -0.37 -13.76
C ALA A 110 6.04 -1.59 -13.44
N LEU A 111 6.97 -1.47 -12.48
CA LEU A 111 7.75 -2.61 -11.99
C LEU A 111 6.84 -3.64 -11.28
N ALA A 112 5.93 -3.18 -10.40
CA ALA A 112 4.96 -4.05 -9.72
C ALA A 112 4.02 -4.77 -10.71
N GLU A 113 3.61 -4.08 -11.78
CA GLU A 113 2.77 -4.63 -12.86
C GLU A 113 3.51 -5.65 -13.75
N SER A 114 4.82 -5.84 -13.61
CA SER A 114 5.57 -6.72 -14.52
C SER A 114 5.62 -8.20 -14.12
N ASN A 115 5.48 -8.49 -12.81
CA ASN A 115 5.59 -9.84 -12.23
C ASN A 115 6.85 -10.63 -12.64
N SER A 116 7.92 -9.95 -13.05
CA SER A 116 9.24 -10.57 -13.16
C SER A 116 9.89 -10.56 -11.79
N GLU A 117 10.53 -11.67 -11.40
CA GLU A 117 11.32 -11.76 -10.18
C GLU A 117 12.30 -10.58 -10.07
N THR A 118 13.03 -10.28 -11.15
CA THR A 118 14.00 -9.17 -11.19
C THR A 118 13.35 -7.80 -10.97
N ALA A 119 12.15 -7.58 -11.52
CA ALA A 119 11.45 -6.32 -11.34
C ALA A 119 10.85 -6.17 -9.94
N LEU A 120 10.36 -7.26 -9.34
CA LEU A 120 9.85 -7.27 -7.97
C LEU A 120 10.98 -7.06 -6.95
N GLN A 121 12.12 -7.74 -7.12
CA GLN A 121 13.33 -7.49 -6.32
C GLN A 121 13.75 -6.03 -6.43
N ALA A 122 13.80 -5.50 -7.66
CA ALA A 122 14.17 -4.11 -7.89
C ALA A 122 13.17 -3.13 -7.27
N LEU A 123 11.86 -3.41 -7.33
CA LEU A 123 10.84 -2.62 -6.65
C LEU A 123 11.11 -2.55 -5.13
N ALA A 124 11.33 -3.70 -4.47
CA ALA A 124 11.61 -3.76 -3.04
C ALA A 124 12.89 -2.96 -2.71
N ASP A 125 13.96 -3.15 -3.48
CA ASP A 125 15.20 -2.40 -3.29
C ASP A 125 15.03 -0.90 -3.46
N ARG A 126 14.27 -0.46 -4.47
CA ARG A 126 14.04 0.97 -4.71
C ARG A 126 13.20 1.62 -3.61
N LEU A 127 12.20 0.93 -3.09
CA LEU A 127 11.38 1.43 -1.98
C LEU A 127 12.20 1.59 -0.69
N VAL A 128 13.18 0.72 -0.45
CA VAL A 128 14.06 0.84 0.73
C VAL A 128 15.13 1.91 0.52
N LEU A 129 15.79 1.93 -0.64
CA LEU A 129 16.88 2.86 -0.92
C LEU A 129 16.39 4.31 -1.05
N GLN A 130 15.18 4.51 -1.55
CA GLN A 130 14.58 5.82 -1.71
C GLN A 130 13.08 5.73 -1.42
N PRO A 131 12.65 5.98 -0.18
CA PRO A 131 11.24 5.91 0.17
C PRO A 131 10.38 6.87 -0.65
N LEU A 132 9.12 6.49 -0.88
CA LEU A 132 8.14 7.39 -1.49
C LEU A 132 7.75 8.50 -0.50
N PRO A 133 7.37 9.69 -0.99
CA PRO A 133 7.20 10.85 -0.13
C PRO A 133 5.97 10.80 0.76
N ASP A 134 4.95 10.04 0.36
CA ASP A 134 3.66 9.97 1.03
C ASP A 134 2.97 8.61 0.80
N GLN A 135 1.94 8.33 1.60
CA GLN A 135 1.19 7.07 1.55
C GLN A 135 0.41 6.89 0.25
N ALA A 136 -0.11 7.95 -0.37
CA ALA A 136 -0.86 7.84 -1.63
C ALA A 136 0.05 7.42 -2.79
N SER A 137 1.28 7.94 -2.80
CA SER A 137 2.34 7.51 -3.71
C SER A 137 2.72 6.04 -3.48
N ALA A 138 2.86 5.60 -2.22
CA ALA A 138 3.14 4.20 -1.89
C ALA A 138 2.03 3.24 -2.32
N VAL A 139 0.77 3.60 -2.04
CA VAL A 139 -0.42 2.85 -2.51
C VAL A 139 -0.43 2.77 -4.03
N THR A 140 -0.15 3.87 -4.72
CA THR A 140 -0.08 3.89 -6.19
C THR A 140 0.94 2.90 -6.73
N ALA A 141 2.15 2.86 -6.15
CA ALA A 141 3.22 1.98 -6.57
C ALA A 141 2.90 0.50 -6.29
N MET A 142 2.29 0.20 -5.14
CA MET A 142 2.13 -1.17 -4.64
C MET A 142 0.74 -1.79 -4.91
N ALA A 143 -0.27 -1.01 -5.29
CA ALA A 143 -1.62 -1.51 -5.60
C ALA A 143 -1.67 -2.69 -6.59
N PRO A 144 -0.79 -2.80 -7.61
CA PRO A 144 -0.77 -3.97 -8.49
C PRO A 144 -0.54 -5.30 -7.78
N LEU A 145 0.19 -5.30 -6.66
CA LEU A 145 0.54 -6.51 -5.93
C LEU A 145 -0.69 -7.21 -5.34
N PHE A 146 -1.77 -6.49 -5.05
CA PHE A 146 -3.00 -7.03 -4.47
C PHE A 146 -3.94 -7.67 -5.49
N ARG A 147 -3.70 -7.49 -6.80
CA ARG A 147 -4.67 -7.84 -7.85
C ARG A 147 -4.29 -9.10 -8.64
N ARG A 148 -3.19 -9.76 -8.30
CA ARG A 148 -2.60 -10.80 -9.15
C ARG A 148 -2.62 -12.17 -8.51
N GLU A 149 -3.27 -13.10 -9.19
CA GLU A 149 -3.40 -14.50 -8.78
C GLU A 149 -2.06 -15.27 -8.80
N ASN A 150 -1.15 -14.92 -9.71
CA ASN A 150 0.14 -15.63 -9.92
C ASN A 150 1.36 -14.77 -9.55
N LEU A 151 1.25 -13.93 -8.53
CA LEU A 151 2.37 -13.09 -8.06
C LEU A 151 3.44 -13.96 -7.38
N ASP A 152 4.69 -13.87 -7.84
CA ASP A 152 5.83 -14.41 -7.08
C ASP A 152 6.21 -13.44 -5.96
N TRP A 153 5.42 -13.47 -4.89
CA TRP A 153 5.61 -12.61 -3.74
C TRP A 153 6.93 -12.89 -3.01
N THR A 154 7.53 -14.08 -3.18
CA THR A 154 8.77 -14.45 -2.49
C THR A 154 9.95 -13.57 -2.93
N ALA A 155 9.92 -13.08 -4.17
CA ALA A 155 10.90 -12.14 -4.72
C ALA A 155 10.96 -10.79 -3.97
N LEU A 156 9.90 -10.43 -3.22
CA LEU A 156 9.84 -9.18 -2.45
C LEU A 156 10.44 -9.32 -1.05
N PHE A 157 10.51 -10.53 -0.48
CA PHE A 157 10.85 -10.75 0.92
C PHE A 157 12.26 -11.35 1.09
N PRO A 158 12.96 -11.05 2.19
CA PRO A 158 12.54 -10.20 3.32
C PRO A 158 12.66 -8.70 3.04
N ARG A 159 13.25 -8.31 1.90
CA ARG A 159 13.68 -6.93 1.62
C ARG A 159 12.57 -5.88 1.76
N LEU A 160 11.36 -6.19 1.31
CA LEU A 160 10.22 -5.29 1.39
C LEU A 160 9.87 -4.93 2.84
N LEU A 161 10.15 -5.79 3.83
CA LEU A 161 9.91 -5.50 5.24
C LEU A 161 10.81 -4.40 5.79
N ASP A 162 11.96 -4.13 5.16
CA ASP A 162 12.81 -3.00 5.56
C ASP A 162 12.11 -1.65 5.29
N THR A 163 11.06 -1.64 4.45
CA THR A 163 10.24 -0.44 4.22
C THR A 163 9.33 -0.06 5.40
N LEU A 164 9.23 -0.91 6.43
CA LEU A 164 8.48 -0.63 7.65
C LEU A 164 9.10 0.53 8.46
N GLU A 165 10.38 0.84 8.23
CA GLU A 165 11.05 2.00 8.84
C GLU A 165 10.50 3.34 8.33
N PHE A 166 9.79 3.35 7.19
CA PHE A 166 9.29 4.58 6.56
C PHE A 166 7.77 4.70 6.68
N ALA A 167 7.31 5.82 7.25
CA ALA A 167 5.89 6.08 7.51
C ALA A 167 4.99 6.05 6.25
N ALA A 168 5.56 6.39 5.08
CA ALA A 168 4.83 6.40 3.81
C ALA A 168 4.49 4.98 3.32
N THR A 169 5.34 3.99 3.57
CA THR A 169 5.21 2.63 3.03
C THR A 169 4.76 1.62 4.07
N ALA A 170 4.98 1.88 5.37
CA ALA A 170 4.75 0.90 6.42
C ALA A 170 3.34 0.26 6.40
N VAL A 171 2.30 1.08 6.22
CA VAL A 171 0.90 0.61 6.19
C VAL A 171 0.67 -0.35 5.01
N ILE A 172 0.97 0.08 3.79
CA ILE A 172 0.69 -0.72 2.59
C ILE A 172 1.57 -1.98 2.53
N THR A 173 2.79 -1.93 3.08
CA THR A 173 3.66 -3.10 3.22
C THR A 173 3.05 -4.15 4.16
N LEU A 174 2.55 -3.74 5.33
CA LEU A 174 1.88 -4.67 6.25
C LEU A 174 0.54 -5.16 5.69
N ASP A 175 -0.24 -4.29 5.08
CA ASP A 175 -1.50 -4.69 4.44
C ASP A 175 -1.24 -5.76 3.37
N PHE A 176 -0.14 -5.63 2.61
CA PHE A 176 0.25 -6.63 1.62
C PHE A 176 0.67 -7.95 2.28
N THR A 177 1.45 -7.93 3.36
CA THR A 177 1.83 -9.17 4.07
C THR A 177 0.61 -9.87 4.68
N ASN A 178 -0.33 -9.11 5.22
CA ASN A 178 -1.58 -9.61 5.79
C ASN A 178 -2.46 -10.22 4.69
N PHE A 179 -2.59 -9.53 3.56
CA PHE A 179 -3.32 -9.99 2.39
C PHE A 179 -2.84 -11.35 1.90
N LEU A 180 -1.52 -11.57 1.82
CA LEU A 180 -0.96 -12.86 1.39
C LEU A 180 -1.43 -14.03 2.26
N VAL A 181 -1.57 -13.84 3.57
CA VAL A 181 -2.06 -14.90 4.47
C VAL A 181 -3.58 -15.06 4.37
N ARG A 182 -4.33 -13.94 4.33
CA ARG A 182 -5.80 -13.95 4.24
C ARG A 182 -6.31 -14.59 2.96
N GLU A 183 -5.63 -14.37 1.84
CA GLU A 183 -5.94 -15.00 0.55
C GLU A 183 -5.29 -16.39 0.40
N HIS A 184 -4.71 -16.95 1.46
CA HIS A 184 -4.05 -18.26 1.46
C HIS A 184 -2.90 -18.40 0.43
N LEU A 185 -2.30 -17.29 0.02
CA LEU A 185 -1.13 -17.24 -0.88
C LEU A 185 0.17 -17.57 -0.14
N ALA A 186 0.22 -17.31 1.17
CA ALA A 186 1.32 -17.66 2.06
C ALA A 186 0.79 -18.49 3.24
N ILE A 187 1.41 -19.64 3.50
CA ILE A 187 1.08 -20.50 4.66
C ILE A 187 1.53 -19.84 5.96
N GLN A 188 2.68 -19.17 5.92
CA GLN A 188 3.25 -18.44 7.05
C GLN A 188 3.34 -16.95 6.70
N HIS A 189 3.04 -16.10 7.67
CA HIS A 189 3.12 -14.66 7.49
C HIS A 189 4.57 -14.23 7.15
N PRO A 190 4.82 -13.47 6.07
CA PRO A 190 6.19 -13.10 5.66
C PRO A 190 6.99 -12.36 6.73
N ALA A 191 6.29 -11.65 7.63
CA ALA A 191 6.90 -10.93 8.74
C ALA A 191 7.06 -11.74 10.05
N THR A 192 6.92 -13.07 10.05
CA THR A 192 7.03 -13.88 11.29
C THR A 192 8.34 -13.64 12.04
N GLU A 193 9.47 -13.53 11.33
CA GLU A 193 10.78 -13.27 11.97
C GLU A 193 10.88 -11.88 12.62
N ARG A 194 9.96 -10.96 12.27
CA ARG A 194 9.85 -9.61 12.82
C ARG A 194 8.76 -9.49 13.91
N SER A 195 8.18 -10.60 14.37
CA SER A 195 7.05 -10.59 15.32
C SER A 195 7.31 -9.71 16.55
N ARG A 196 8.47 -9.88 17.20
CA ARG A 196 8.83 -9.09 18.39
C ARG A 196 8.90 -7.59 18.11
N ASP A 197 9.42 -7.21 16.95
CA ASP A 197 9.52 -5.79 16.55
C ASP A 197 8.13 -5.21 16.27
N LEU A 198 7.24 -5.98 15.64
CA LEU A 198 5.84 -5.60 15.41
C LEU A 198 5.06 -5.44 16.71
N ILE A 199 5.25 -6.35 17.68
CA ILE A 199 4.64 -6.25 19.02
C ILE A 199 5.13 -4.99 19.75
N GLN A 200 6.42 -4.67 19.65
CA GLN A 200 6.98 -3.44 20.21
C GLN A 200 6.40 -2.20 19.54
N LEU A 201 6.31 -2.19 18.21
CA LEU A 201 5.72 -1.12 17.42
C LEU A 201 4.26 -0.89 17.82
N LEU A 202 3.46 -1.95 17.95
CA LEU A 202 2.06 -1.87 18.42
C LEU A 202 1.99 -1.19 19.79
N GLY A 203 2.86 -1.58 20.72
CA GLY A 203 2.94 -0.98 22.05
C GLY A 203 3.25 0.51 22.00
N ALA A 204 4.25 0.91 21.21
CA ALA A 204 4.66 2.30 21.07
C ALA A 204 3.55 3.17 20.44
N LEU A 205 2.90 2.68 19.38
CA LEU A 205 1.81 3.38 18.71
C LEU A 205 0.58 3.52 19.62
N THR A 206 0.23 2.46 20.34
CA THR A 206 -0.87 2.47 21.31
C THR A 206 -0.62 3.47 22.43
N GLN A 207 0.58 3.48 23.01
CA GLN A 207 0.95 4.44 24.06
C GLN A 207 0.91 5.88 23.56
N ARG A 208 1.40 6.13 22.34
CA ARG A 208 1.33 7.46 21.72
C ARG A 208 -0.11 7.92 21.57
N LEU A 209 -1.00 7.06 21.07
CA LEU A 209 -2.40 7.41 20.87
C LEU A 209 -3.12 7.66 22.20
N HIS A 210 -2.85 6.84 23.22
CA HIS A 210 -3.37 7.06 24.56
C HIS A 210 -2.98 8.44 25.12
N GLY A 211 -1.71 8.83 24.98
CA GLY A 211 -1.24 10.15 25.41
C GLY A 211 -1.92 11.32 24.67
N LEU A 212 -2.35 11.11 23.42
CA LEU A 212 -3.17 12.09 22.67
C LEU A 212 -4.62 12.12 23.17
N GLU A 213 -5.18 10.99 23.62
CA GLU A 213 -6.55 10.90 24.14
C GLU A 213 -6.71 11.52 25.55
N GLU A 214 -5.66 11.50 26.36
CA GLU A 214 -5.64 12.12 27.71
C GLU A 214 -5.49 13.65 27.67
N ARG A 215 -4.95 14.20 26.57
CA ARG A 215 -4.64 15.61 26.42
C ARG A 215 -5.46 16.23 25.28
N PRO A 216 -6.68 16.70 25.57
CA PRO A 216 -7.48 17.35 24.54
C PRO A 216 -6.79 18.61 24.02
N PRO A 217 -6.82 18.87 22.70
CA PRO A 217 -6.18 20.03 22.11
C PRO A 217 -6.81 21.32 22.65
N GLN A 218 -5.99 22.32 22.94
CA GLN A 218 -6.42 23.61 23.49
C GLN A 218 -6.71 24.65 22.40
N THR A 219 -6.20 24.42 21.19
CA THR A 219 -6.36 25.33 20.05
C THR A 219 -6.85 24.59 18.79
N ALA A 220 -7.44 25.32 17.84
CA ALA A 220 -7.86 24.75 16.57
C ALA A 220 -6.69 24.24 15.70
N GLU A 221 -5.51 24.87 15.80
CA GLU A 221 -4.30 24.40 15.13
C GLU A 221 -3.78 23.10 15.73
N GLU A 222 -3.75 23.02 17.06
CA GLU A 222 -3.40 21.81 17.78
C GLU A 222 -4.39 20.68 17.49
N ALA A 223 -5.70 20.97 17.43
CA ALA A 223 -6.72 20.00 17.07
C ALA A 223 -6.50 19.43 15.65
N ARG A 224 -6.17 20.29 14.68
CA ARG A 224 -5.82 19.84 13.32
C ARG A 224 -4.58 18.94 13.32
N ARG A 225 -3.52 19.33 14.03
CA ARG A 225 -2.29 18.54 14.13
C ARG A 225 -2.50 17.19 14.82
N VAL A 226 -3.22 17.17 15.94
CA VAL A 226 -3.57 15.93 16.66
C VAL A 226 -4.44 15.03 15.77
N GLY A 227 -5.45 15.59 15.11
CA GLY A 227 -6.30 14.84 14.16
C GLY A 227 -5.49 14.20 13.04
N GLN A 228 -4.53 14.91 12.46
CA GLN A 228 -3.62 14.35 11.45
C GLN A 228 -2.79 13.20 12.01
N GLN A 229 -2.16 13.37 13.18
CA GLN A 229 -1.35 12.33 13.82
C GLN A 229 -2.17 11.08 14.17
N VAL A 230 -3.40 11.26 14.65
CA VAL A 230 -4.33 10.17 14.91
C VAL A 230 -4.64 9.42 13.62
N ASN A 231 -5.05 10.14 12.57
CA ASN A 231 -5.41 9.52 11.28
C ASN A 231 -4.24 8.72 10.68
N GLU A 232 -3.02 9.26 10.72
CA GLU A 232 -1.81 8.58 10.25
C GLU A 232 -1.48 7.33 11.08
N SER A 233 -1.67 7.39 12.40
CA SER A 233 -1.35 6.29 13.31
C SER A 233 -2.38 5.16 13.28
N VAL A 234 -3.67 5.48 13.10
CA VAL A 234 -4.76 4.50 13.11
C VAL A 234 -4.57 3.43 12.04
N GLY A 235 -4.22 3.82 10.82
CA GLY A 235 -3.97 2.87 9.74
C GLY A 235 -2.87 1.87 10.10
N LEU A 236 -1.72 2.38 10.56
CA LEU A 236 -0.59 1.54 10.94
C LEU A 236 -0.89 0.63 12.14
N ILE A 237 -1.58 1.13 13.16
CA ILE A 237 -2.00 0.31 14.32
C ILE A 237 -2.85 -0.87 13.86
N ILE A 238 -3.82 -0.63 12.97
CA ILE A 238 -4.71 -1.67 12.46
C ILE A 238 -3.93 -2.72 11.67
N SER A 239 -3.06 -2.30 10.75
CA SER A 239 -2.25 -3.24 9.96
C SER A 239 -1.31 -4.07 10.84
N VAL A 240 -0.75 -3.49 11.90
CA VAL A 240 0.10 -4.21 12.86
C VAL A 240 -0.71 -5.18 13.72
N ILE A 241 -1.90 -4.79 14.20
CA ILE A 241 -2.80 -5.69 14.94
C ILE A 241 -3.13 -6.94 14.11
N ASP A 242 -3.47 -6.73 12.84
CA ASP A 242 -3.78 -7.83 11.94
C ASP A 242 -2.55 -8.71 11.67
N ALA A 243 -1.38 -8.09 11.44
CA ALA A 243 -0.13 -8.83 11.25
C ALA A 243 0.21 -9.72 12.45
N VAL A 244 0.18 -9.19 13.68
CA VAL A 244 0.51 -10.00 14.87
C VAL A 244 -0.51 -11.10 15.14
N ALA A 245 -1.79 -10.86 14.81
CA ALA A 245 -2.83 -11.87 14.90
C ALA A 245 -2.63 -13.00 13.88
N LEU A 246 -2.30 -12.66 12.63
CA LEU A 246 -2.03 -13.63 11.55
C LEU A 246 -0.70 -14.38 11.75
N ILE A 247 0.29 -13.75 12.38
CA ILE A 247 1.52 -14.43 12.81
C ILE A 247 1.21 -15.48 13.89
N GLY A 248 0.21 -15.22 14.74
CA GLY A 248 -0.19 -16.14 15.80
C GLY A 248 0.73 -16.13 17.03
N ASP A 249 1.47 -15.04 17.27
CA ASP A 249 2.41 -14.95 18.39
C ASP A 249 1.68 -14.59 19.71
N PRO A 250 1.62 -15.50 20.70
CA PRO A 250 0.91 -15.25 21.96
C PRO A 250 1.50 -14.09 22.78
N ASP A 251 2.76 -13.69 22.54
CA ASP A 251 3.37 -12.54 23.23
C ASP A 251 2.65 -11.22 22.87
N ALA A 252 1.89 -11.18 21.76
CA ALA A 252 1.12 -10.02 21.34
C ALA A 252 -0.09 -9.72 22.24
N VAL A 253 -0.63 -10.73 22.97
CA VAL A 253 -1.87 -10.62 23.76
C VAL A 253 -1.83 -9.43 24.73
N GLY A 254 -0.71 -9.25 25.44
CA GLY A 254 -0.57 -8.14 26.38
C GLY A 254 -0.66 -6.76 25.73
N LYS A 255 -0.17 -6.61 24.50
CA LYS A 255 -0.24 -5.36 23.73
C LYS A 255 -1.60 -5.14 23.07
N LEU A 256 -2.25 -6.21 22.62
CA LEU A 256 -3.62 -6.15 22.11
C LEU A 256 -4.62 -5.74 23.20
N ARG A 257 -4.45 -6.23 24.43
CA ARG A 257 -5.21 -5.74 25.59
C ARG A 257 -4.97 -4.27 25.91
N GLN A 258 -3.81 -3.70 25.56
CA GLN A 258 -3.60 -2.25 25.68
C GLN A 258 -4.33 -1.50 24.55
N ALA A 259 -4.32 -2.05 23.34
CA ALA A 259 -4.95 -1.42 22.18
C ALA A 259 -6.49 -1.38 22.29
N ILE A 260 -7.11 -2.37 22.93
CA ILE A 260 -8.58 -2.43 23.09
C ILE A 260 -9.14 -1.37 24.07
N GLU A 261 -8.27 -0.81 24.93
CA GLU A 261 -8.60 0.25 25.89
C GLU A 261 -8.59 1.65 25.27
N LEU A 262 -8.08 1.80 24.03
CA LEU A 262 -8.14 3.07 23.29
C LEU A 262 -9.59 3.47 23.01
N ARG A 263 -9.88 4.78 22.96
CA ARG A 263 -11.25 5.25 22.65
C ARG A 263 -11.62 5.01 21.18
N HIS A 264 -10.65 4.83 20.30
CA HIS A 264 -10.87 4.67 18.87
C HIS A 264 -11.54 3.34 18.50
N ARG A 265 -12.85 3.36 18.25
CA ARG A 265 -13.70 2.17 18.02
C ARG A 265 -13.16 1.18 16.98
N ARG A 266 -12.58 1.66 15.87
CA ARG A 266 -12.02 0.76 14.85
C ARG A 266 -10.84 -0.03 15.40
N ILE A 267 -9.94 0.60 16.16
CA ILE A 267 -8.79 -0.09 16.77
C ILE A 267 -9.28 -1.13 17.77
N ARG A 268 -10.26 -0.77 18.61
CA ARG A 268 -10.88 -1.70 19.56
C ARG A 268 -11.48 -2.93 18.86
N THR A 269 -12.14 -2.73 17.72
CA THR A 269 -12.77 -3.81 16.94
C THR A 269 -11.73 -4.78 16.40
N GLU A 270 -10.66 -4.26 15.80
CA GLU A 270 -9.55 -5.07 15.27
C GLU A 270 -8.80 -5.80 16.40
N ALA A 271 -8.53 -5.12 17.52
CA ALA A 271 -7.88 -5.71 18.68
C ALA A 271 -8.72 -6.83 19.32
N ALA A 272 -10.04 -6.65 19.41
CA ALA A 272 -10.95 -7.66 19.94
C ALA A 272 -10.94 -8.95 19.10
N ALA A 273 -11.00 -8.80 17.76
CA ALA A 273 -10.91 -9.93 16.83
C ALA A 273 -9.55 -10.63 16.93
N ALA A 274 -8.45 -9.87 17.01
CA ALA A 274 -7.11 -10.40 17.20
C ALA A 274 -6.95 -11.19 18.51
N LEU A 275 -7.53 -10.71 19.62
CA LEU A 275 -7.50 -11.41 20.91
C LEU A 275 -8.19 -12.77 20.84
N ILE A 276 -9.35 -12.87 20.19
CA ILE A 276 -10.05 -14.16 19.97
C ILE A 276 -9.17 -15.10 19.15
N ARG A 277 -8.57 -14.63 18.05
CA ARG A 277 -7.66 -15.46 17.22
C ARG A 277 -6.47 -16.00 18.01
N LEU A 278 -5.99 -15.28 19.02
CA LEU A 278 -4.88 -15.69 19.90
C LEU A 278 -5.35 -16.42 21.17
N GLY A 279 -6.63 -16.78 21.27
CA GLY A 279 -7.18 -17.59 22.36
C GLY A 279 -7.62 -16.82 23.61
N ASP A 280 -7.69 -15.49 23.57
CA ASP A 280 -8.25 -14.65 24.64
C ASP A 280 -9.72 -14.30 24.36
N ASP A 281 -10.51 -15.34 24.11
CA ASP A 281 -11.91 -15.29 23.70
C ASP A 281 -12.79 -14.42 24.59
N LYS A 282 -12.61 -14.52 25.91
CA LYS A 282 -13.52 -13.87 26.86
C LYS A 282 -13.51 -12.36 26.66
N ILE A 283 -12.33 -11.74 26.67
CA ILE A 283 -12.19 -10.29 26.53
C ILE A 283 -12.62 -9.85 25.12
N GLY A 284 -12.16 -10.57 24.08
CA GLY A 284 -12.51 -10.20 22.71
C GLY A 284 -14.01 -10.29 22.42
N ARG A 285 -14.69 -11.35 22.88
CA ARG A 285 -16.16 -11.51 22.75
C ARG A 285 -16.92 -10.39 23.46
N GLU A 286 -16.55 -10.09 24.70
CA GLU A 286 -17.17 -9.01 25.49
C GLU A 286 -17.09 -7.66 24.75
N HIS A 287 -15.93 -7.33 24.19
CA HIS A 287 -15.74 -6.08 23.46
C HIS A 287 -16.39 -6.05 22.07
N LEU A 288 -16.41 -7.15 21.31
CA LEU A 288 -17.16 -7.20 20.05
C LEU A 288 -18.66 -6.99 20.29
N ALA A 289 -19.21 -7.59 21.35
CA ALA A 289 -20.61 -7.40 21.75
C ALA A 289 -20.91 -5.96 22.19
N GLU A 290 -19.98 -5.32 22.91
CA GLU A 290 -20.07 -3.89 23.24
C GLU A 290 -20.05 -3.02 21.97
N LEU A 291 -19.12 -3.30 21.05
CA LEU A 291 -18.89 -2.51 19.84
C LEU A 291 -20.05 -2.62 18.85
N ALA A 292 -20.76 -3.75 18.81
CA ALA A 292 -21.97 -3.96 18.02
C ALA A 292 -23.09 -2.96 18.34
N LYS A 293 -23.08 -2.38 19.55
CA LYS A 293 -24.06 -1.37 19.97
C LYS A 293 -23.89 -0.04 19.22
N PHE A 294 -22.68 0.27 18.76
CA PHE A 294 -22.37 1.52 18.07
C PHE A 294 -22.54 1.40 16.56
N PRO A 295 -23.42 2.19 15.91
CA PRO A 295 -23.69 2.06 14.47
C PRO A 295 -22.43 2.06 13.58
N ILE A 296 -21.46 2.93 13.88
CA ILE A 296 -20.23 3.07 13.08
C ILE A 296 -19.27 1.86 13.17
N ALA A 297 -19.39 1.04 14.22
CA ALA A 297 -18.56 -0.15 14.43
C ALA A 297 -19.33 -1.46 14.21
N ARG A 298 -20.67 -1.40 14.24
CA ARG A 298 -21.56 -2.57 14.27
C ARG A 298 -21.29 -3.57 13.17
N LEU A 299 -21.30 -3.12 11.91
CA LEU A 299 -21.12 -4.01 10.76
C LEU A 299 -19.78 -4.74 10.81
N ARG A 300 -18.71 -4.04 11.24
CA ARG A 300 -17.38 -4.64 11.36
C ARG A 300 -17.32 -5.63 12.53
N ALA A 301 -17.90 -5.27 13.68
CA ALA A 301 -17.93 -6.16 14.84
C ALA A 301 -18.72 -7.45 14.55
N ILE A 302 -19.84 -7.34 13.84
CA ILE A 302 -20.63 -8.49 13.39
C ILE A 302 -19.84 -9.34 12.39
N ALA A 303 -19.20 -8.72 11.41
CA ALA A 303 -18.40 -9.45 10.41
C ALA A 303 -17.29 -10.28 11.07
N TYR A 304 -16.57 -9.71 12.05
CA TYR A 304 -15.57 -10.47 12.79
C TYR A 304 -16.18 -11.54 13.71
N ALA A 305 -17.30 -11.26 14.35
CA ALA A 305 -17.96 -12.25 15.18
C ALA A 305 -18.47 -13.45 14.37
N ASP A 306 -18.91 -13.20 13.14
CA ASP A 306 -19.29 -14.25 12.17
C ASP A 306 -18.06 -15.04 11.69
N GLU A 307 -17.00 -14.34 11.24
CA GLU A 307 -15.74 -14.95 10.81
C GLU A 307 -15.10 -15.85 11.88
N LEU A 308 -15.21 -15.44 13.15
CA LEU A 308 -14.60 -16.13 14.29
C LEU A 308 -15.56 -17.11 14.99
N GLU A 309 -16.75 -17.33 14.44
CA GLU A 309 -17.77 -18.25 14.99
C GLU A 309 -18.18 -17.90 16.44
N VAL A 310 -18.23 -16.61 16.76
CA VAL A 310 -18.60 -16.06 18.08
C VAL A 310 -19.81 -15.12 18.02
N LEU A 311 -20.61 -15.24 16.96
CA LEU A 311 -21.76 -14.38 16.72
C LEU A 311 -22.76 -14.43 17.89
N ASP A 312 -22.84 -15.58 18.57
CA ASP A 312 -23.66 -15.83 19.76
C ASP A 312 -23.43 -14.81 20.90
N ALA A 313 -22.25 -14.18 20.95
CA ALA A 313 -21.93 -13.14 21.94
C ALA A 313 -22.65 -11.79 21.71
N ILE A 314 -23.11 -11.50 20.49
CA ILE A 314 -23.75 -10.22 20.14
C ILE A 314 -25.26 -10.34 20.32
N ASP A 315 -25.94 -9.43 21.02
CA ASP A 315 -27.42 -9.50 21.14
C ASP A 315 -28.14 -9.48 19.77
N ASP A 316 -29.17 -10.33 19.60
CA ASP A 316 -29.95 -10.49 18.37
C ASP A 316 -30.52 -9.15 17.85
N GLN A 317 -30.85 -8.21 18.74
CA GLN A 317 -31.34 -6.88 18.35
C GLN A 317 -30.35 -6.08 17.49
N TYR A 318 -29.05 -6.40 17.57
CA TYR A 318 -28.01 -5.79 16.74
C TYR A 318 -27.65 -6.61 15.51
N ARG A 319 -28.13 -7.87 15.42
CA ARG A 319 -27.86 -8.77 14.30
C ARG A 319 -28.87 -8.63 13.16
N ASP A 320 -30.08 -8.14 13.44
CA ASP A 320 -31.18 -8.02 12.46
C ASP A 320 -30.81 -7.14 11.25
N GLU A 321 -31.37 -7.44 10.08
CA GLU A 321 -31.13 -6.70 8.83
C GLU A 321 -31.48 -5.21 8.98
N SER A 322 -32.52 -4.91 9.77
CA SER A 322 -32.93 -3.54 10.10
C SER A 322 -31.87 -2.77 10.91
N ALA A 323 -31.04 -3.46 11.71
CA ALA A 323 -29.95 -2.89 12.48
C ALA A 323 -28.63 -2.81 11.70
N ARG A 324 -28.53 -3.53 10.57
CA ARG A 324 -27.39 -3.53 9.64
C ARG A 324 -27.52 -2.46 8.54
N ALA A 325 -28.70 -1.90 8.32
CA ALA A 325 -28.96 -0.77 7.42
C ALA A 325 -28.45 0.58 7.98
#